data_AF-A0A1A7ZK00-F1
#
_entry.id   AF-A0A1A7ZK00-F1
#
_cell.length_a   1.000
_cell.length_b   1.000
_cell.length_c   1.000
_cell.angle_alpha   90.00
_cell.angle_beta   90.00
_cell.angle_gamma   90.00
#
_symmetry.space_group_name_H-M   'P 1'
#
loop_
_entity.id
_entity.type
_entity.pdbx_description
1 polymer ?
#
loop_
_entity_poly.entity_id
_entity_poly.type
_entity_poly.pdbx_seq_one_letter_code
_entity_poly.pdbx_strand_id
1 'polypeptide(L)'
;TPRLPALSMNGDFVIGGAFSLHYTMDAVIHNYTTKPEPPRCTGSLSRITGSFNIPIVSHDATCACLSDKQQYPTFFRTIPSDQFQADALAKLVKHFGWTWIGAVRSDSDYGNNGMASFLAAAKREGICVEYSVSFYRTDPRSKIQRIADVIRRSTAIVVVAFTASGDMSVLLEELARDPPPPRQWMG
;
A
#
# COMPACT_ATOMS: atom_id res chain seq x y z
N THR A 1 -4.98 26.24 26.83
CA THR A 1 -5.23 24.80 27.07
C THR A 1 -4.83 24.02 25.84
N PRO A 2 -3.87 23.08 25.92
CA PRO A 2 -3.41 22.36 24.74
C PRO A 2 -4.45 21.31 24.34
N ARG A 3 -4.91 21.36 23.09
CA ARG A 3 -5.76 20.35 22.45
C ARG A 3 -5.01 19.81 21.22
N LEU A 4 -4.54 18.56 21.29
CA LEU A 4 -3.98 17.77 20.19
C LEU A 4 -4.12 16.27 20.52
N PRO A 5 -4.33 15.35 19.57
CA PRO A 5 -4.93 15.47 18.23
C PRO A 5 -6.31 14.77 18.15
N ALA A 6 -7.23 15.29 17.33
CA ALA A 6 -8.54 14.69 17.11
C ALA A 6 -8.53 13.80 15.86
N LEU A 7 -8.83 12.51 16.03
CA LEU A 7 -9.17 11.58 14.95
C LEU A 7 -10.69 11.70 14.74
N SER A 8 -11.13 12.32 13.64
CA SER A 8 -12.52 12.73 13.42
C SER A 8 -13.30 11.74 12.55
N MET A 9 -14.56 11.53 12.91
CA MET A 9 -15.52 10.61 12.28
C MET A 9 -16.30 11.24 11.11
N ASN A 10 -16.30 12.57 10.98
CA ASN A 10 -17.19 13.33 10.09
C ASN A 10 -16.49 13.90 8.83
N GLY A 11 -15.31 13.40 8.44
CA GLY A 11 -14.78 13.57 7.07
C GLY A 11 -13.86 14.75 6.78
N ASP A 12 -13.39 15.50 7.78
CA ASP A 12 -12.50 16.65 7.52
C ASP A 12 -11.00 16.32 7.55
N PHE A 13 -10.61 15.06 7.84
CA PHE A 13 -9.21 14.70 8.04
C PHE A 13 -8.85 13.34 7.43
N VAL A 14 -7.87 13.32 6.54
CA VAL A 14 -7.20 12.10 6.08
C VAL A 14 -6.25 11.63 7.18
N ILE A 15 -6.54 10.50 7.81
CA ILE A 15 -5.56 9.82 8.68
C ILE A 15 -4.75 8.90 7.77
N GLY A 16 -3.79 9.51 7.09
CA GLY A 16 -2.79 8.84 6.29
C GLY A 16 -1.44 9.38 6.70
N GLY A 17 -0.72 8.61 7.52
CA GLY A 17 0.70 8.85 7.75
C GLY A 17 1.45 8.23 6.59
N ALA A 18 1.64 8.94 5.48
CA ALA A 18 2.64 8.57 4.50
C ALA A 18 4.02 8.79 5.16
N PHE A 19 4.54 7.77 5.84
CA PHE A 19 5.94 7.78 6.28
C PHE A 19 6.83 7.53 5.06
N SER A 20 6.99 8.56 4.23
CA SER A 20 8.05 8.63 3.23
C SER A 20 8.96 9.78 3.60
N LEU A 21 9.98 9.50 4.42
CA LEU A 21 11.18 10.34 4.40
C LEU A 21 11.85 10.09 3.06
N HIS A 22 12.15 11.17 2.34
CA HIS A 22 12.69 11.19 0.98
C HIS A 22 13.67 10.06 0.66
N TYR A 23 13.59 9.53 -0.56
CA TYR A 23 14.75 8.91 -1.20
C TYR A 23 14.93 9.45 -2.60
N THR A 24 15.74 10.50 -2.72
CA THR A 24 16.52 10.72 -3.94
C THR A 24 17.81 9.92 -3.79
N MET A 25 17.96 8.89 -4.63
CA MET A 25 19.27 8.32 -4.92
C MET A 25 19.55 8.55 -6.39
N ASP A 26 20.45 9.49 -6.66
CA ASP A 26 21.20 9.50 -7.91
C ASP A 26 22.68 9.42 -7.58
N ALA A 27 23.25 8.25 -7.85
CA ALA A 27 24.67 8.11 -8.06
C ALA A 27 24.90 6.92 -9.00
N VAL A 28 24.86 7.17 -10.31
CA VAL A 28 25.41 6.24 -11.28
C VAL A 28 26.35 6.97 -12.24
N ILE A 29 27.64 6.62 -12.19
CA ILE A 29 28.55 6.90 -13.30
C ILE A 29 28.38 5.76 -14.29
N HIS A 30 27.68 6.02 -15.39
CA HIS A 30 27.59 5.12 -16.53
C HIS A 30 28.69 5.45 -17.55
N ASN A 31 29.28 4.44 -18.21
CA ASN A 31 30.33 4.62 -19.23
C ASN A 31 29.78 4.80 -20.67
N TYR A 32 28.50 5.17 -20.80
CA TYR A 32 27.71 5.59 -21.98
C TYR A 32 28.29 5.34 -23.39
N THR A 33 28.70 4.11 -23.71
CA THR A 33 29.20 3.79 -25.07
C THR A 33 28.22 2.94 -25.89
N THR A 34 27.23 2.31 -25.26
CA THR A 34 26.07 1.70 -25.92
C THR A 34 24.86 1.73 -24.99
N LYS A 35 23.63 1.75 -25.53
CA LYS A 35 22.39 1.64 -24.76
C LYS A 35 22.27 0.20 -24.24
N PRO A 36 22.34 -0.06 -22.92
CA PRO A 36 22.14 -1.40 -22.40
C PRO A 36 20.69 -1.83 -22.63
N GLU A 37 20.48 -3.12 -22.89
CA GLU A 37 19.12 -3.66 -22.85
C GLU A 37 18.50 -3.44 -21.47
N PRO A 38 17.20 -3.14 -21.36
CA PRO A 38 16.57 -2.95 -20.07
C PRO A 38 16.74 -4.24 -19.24
N PRO A 39 17.28 -4.17 -18.01
CA PRO A 39 17.40 -5.34 -17.17
C PRO A 39 15.99 -5.88 -16.90
N ARG A 40 15.74 -7.11 -17.35
CA ARG A 40 14.55 -7.86 -16.96
C ARG A 40 14.76 -8.37 -15.53
N CYS A 41 14.40 -7.55 -14.55
CA CYS A 41 14.42 -7.94 -13.14
C CYS A 41 13.35 -9.01 -12.88
N THR A 42 13.71 -10.27 -13.08
CA THR A 42 12.89 -11.43 -12.72
C THR A 42 13.40 -11.99 -11.40
N GLY A 43 13.14 -11.26 -10.31
CA GLY A 43 13.56 -11.69 -8.97
C GLY A 43 13.63 -10.54 -7.97
N SER A 44 13.53 -10.88 -6.69
CA SER A 44 13.77 -9.94 -5.60
C SER A 44 15.27 -9.84 -5.31
N LEU A 45 15.77 -8.61 -5.09
CA LEU A 45 17.16 -8.36 -4.68
C LEU A 45 17.56 -9.18 -3.45
N SER A 46 16.61 -9.41 -2.53
CA SER A 46 16.85 -10.21 -1.32
C SER A 46 17.11 -11.70 -1.64
N ARG A 47 16.54 -12.25 -2.71
CA ARG A 47 16.79 -13.65 -3.13
C ARG A 47 18.15 -13.80 -3.79
N ILE A 48 18.54 -12.81 -4.60
CA ILE A 48 19.85 -12.78 -5.25
C ILE A 48 20.94 -12.70 -4.18
N THR A 49 20.87 -11.69 -3.31
CA THR A 49 21.86 -11.45 -2.25
C THR A 49 21.89 -12.55 -1.20
N GLY A 50 20.72 -13.15 -0.90
CA GLY A 50 20.62 -14.32 -0.02
C GLY A 50 21.40 -15.53 -0.52
N SER A 51 21.45 -15.75 -1.85
CA SER A 51 22.22 -16.86 -2.44
C SER A 51 23.75 -16.69 -2.25
N PHE A 52 24.21 -15.46 -2.03
CA PHE A 52 25.60 -15.12 -1.76
C PHE A 52 25.89 -14.84 -0.28
N ASN A 53 24.91 -15.09 0.61
CA ASN A 53 24.99 -14.75 2.04
C ASN A 53 25.30 -13.26 2.32
N ILE A 54 24.91 -12.36 1.42
CA ILE A 54 25.11 -10.92 1.60
C ILE A 54 23.92 -10.36 2.39
N PRO A 55 24.15 -9.72 3.56
CA PRO A 55 23.08 -9.09 4.32
C PRO A 55 22.58 -7.83 3.62
N ILE A 56 21.25 -7.67 3.55
CA ILE A 56 20.59 -6.46 3.08
C ILE A 56 19.75 -5.90 4.21
N VAL A 57 19.87 -4.60 4.45
CA VAL A 57 19.05 -3.86 5.43
C VAL A 57 18.19 -2.85 4.67
N SER A 58 16.87 -3.09 4.60
CA SER A 58 15.94 -2.17 3.97
C SER A 58 15.37 -1.16 4.98
N HIS A 59 15.25 0.10 4.57
CA HIS A 59 14.61 1.14 5.37
C HIS A 59 13.12 1.34 5.06
N ASP A 60 12.61 0.71 4.00
CA ASP A 60 11.30 1.03 3.41
C ASP A 60 10.42 -0.22 3.16
N ALA A 61 11.01 -1.40 2.98
CA ALA A 61 10.25 -2.59 2.62
C ALA A 61 9.50 -3.21 3.82
N THR A 62 8.22 -2.85 3.96
CA THR A 62 7.36 -3.24 5.08
C THR A 62 6.61 -4.57 4.90
N CYS A 63 6.58 -5.14 3.68
CA CYS A 63 5.83 -6.37 3.39
C CYS A 63 6.03 -7.46 4.45
N ALA A 64 4.95 -8.04 4.96
CA ALA A 64 5.02 -9.14 5.91
C ALA A 64 5.77 -10.36 5.34
N CYS A 65 5.67 -10.56 4.02
CA CYS A 65 6.35 -11.61 3.26
C CYS A 65 7.88 -11.64 3.47
N LEU A 66 8.52 -10.48 3.68
CA LEU A 66 9.97 -10.37 3.86
C LEU A 66 10.46 -10.82 5.24
N SER A 67 9.54 -11.19 6.14
CA SER A 67 9.87 -11.67 7.49
C SER A 67 10.20 -13.16 7.51
N ASP A 68 9.88 -13.92 6.45
CA ASP A 68 10.18 -15.35 6.36
C ASP A 68 11.70 -15.56 6.19
N LYS A 69 12.35 -16.01 7.26
CA LYS A 69 13.80 -16.26 7.30
C LYS A 69 14.22 -17.53 6.57
N GLN A 70 13.30 -18.43 6.23
CA GLN A 70 13.60 -19.56 5.35
C GLN A 70 13.73 -19.06 3.90
N GLN A 71 12.88 -18.12 3.49
CA GLN A 71 12.93 -17.53 2.14
C GLN A 71 13.94 -16.38 2.02
N TYR A 72 14.14 -15.60 3.08
CA TYR A 72 14.98 -14.40 3.11
C TYR A 72 15.94 -14.39 4.31
N PRO A 73 16.89 -15.34 4.38
CA PRO A 73 17.77 -15.51 5.55
C PRO A 73 18.63 -14.27 5.86
N THR A 74 19.06 -13.54 4.83
CA THR A 74 19.95 -12.37 4.97
C THR A 74 19.24 -11.02 4.85
N PHE A 75 17.91 -11.01 4.82
CA PHE A 75 17.14 -9.77 4.75
C PHE A 75 16.82 -9.24 6.15
N PHE A 76 17.12 -7.97 6.38
CA PHE A 76 16.80 -7.22 7.59
C PHE A 76 16.15 -5.90 7.21
N ARG A 77 15.49 -5.25 8.18
CA ARG A 77 14.88 -3.94 7.97
C ARG A 77 14.82 -3.10 9.23
N THR A 78 14.85 -1.78 9.06
CA THR A 78 14.72 -0.79 10.15
C THR A 78 13.29 -0.23 10.28
N ILE A 79 12.34 -0.81 9.55
CA ILE A 79 10.92 -0.44 9.53
C ILE A 79 10.07 -1.66 9.96
N PRO A 80 8.95 -1.48 10.69
CA PRO A 80 8.11 -2.60 11.11
C PRO A 80 7.42 -3.30 9.92
N SER A 81 6.85 -4.47 10.22
CA SER A 81 6.04 -5.23 9.26
C SER A 81 4.65 -4.63 9.07
N ASP A 82 4.12 -4.70 7.84
CA ASP A 82 2.71 -4.37 7.53
C ASP A 82 1.69 -5.19 8.33
N GLN A 83 2.08 -6.33 8.92
CA GLN A 83 1.19 -7.08 9.81
C GLN A 83 0.69 -6.22 10.97
N PHE A 84 1.56 -5.36 11.52
CA PHE A 84 1.18 -4.43 12.59
C PHE A 84 0.31 -3.29 12.06
N GLN A 85 0.61 -2.75 10.87
CA GLN A 85 -0.20 -1.71 10.23
C GLN A 85 -1.61 -2.22 9.90
N ALA A 86 -1.73 -3.43 9.37
CA ALA A 86 -2.99 -4.10 9.09
C ALA A 86 -3.86 -4.27 10.35
N ASP A 87 -3.27 -4.78 11.44
CA ASP A 87 -3.96 -4.91 12.73
C ASP A 87 -4.39 -3.55 13.30
N ALA A 88 -3.54 -2.53 13.18
CA ALA A 88 -3.85 -1.17 13.65
C ALA A 88 -5.00 -0.55 12.85
N LEU A 89 -4.98 -0.65 11.52
CA LEU A 89 -6.04 -0.15 10.64
C LEU A 89 -7.38 -0.83 10.94
N ALA A 90 -7.40 -2.16 11.12
CA ALA A 90 -8.64 -2.86 11.47
C ALA A 90 -9.21 -2.42 12.82
N LYS A 91 -8.35 -2.24 13.83
CA LYS A 91 -8.76 -1.71 15.14
C LYS A 91 -9.24 -0.27 15.05
N LEU A 92 -8.64 0.56 14.21
CA LEU A 92 -9.06 1.94 13.97
C LEU A 92 -10.46 1.98 13.33
N VAL A 93 -10.68 1.16 12.30
CA VAL A 93 -11.99 1.02 11.63
C VAL A 93 -13.07 0.66 12.64
N LYS A 94 -12.79 -0.35 13.48
CA LYS A 94 -13.70 -0.78 14.55
C LYS A 94 -13.93 0.30 15.60
N HIS A 95 -12.89 1.03 15.98
CA HIS A 95 -12.97 2.08 17.01
C HIS A 95 -14.00 3.16 16.62
N PHE A 96 -14.05 3.54 15.34
CA PHE A 96 -15.03 4.50 14.82
C PHE A 96 -16.40 3.90 14.47
N GLY A 97 -16.61 2.60 14.73
CA GLY A 97 -17.87 1.93 14.46
C GLY A 97 -18.17 1.71 12.97
N TRP A 98 -17.18 1.87 12.09
CA TRP A 98 -17.36 1.60 10.67
C TRP A 98 -17.38 0.08 10.43
N THR A 99 -18.51 -0.43 9.93
CA THR A 99 -18.71 -1.86 9.66
C THR A 99 -18.75 -2.19 8.17
N TRP A 100 -18.74 -1.18 7.30
CA TRP A 100 -18.91 -1.31 5.86
C TRP A 100 -17.87 -0.45 5.13
N ILE A 101 -16.84 -1.09 4.56
CA ILE A 101 -15.69 -0.41 3.97
C ILE A 101 -15.37 -0.88 2.55
N GLY A 102 -14.69 -0.03 1.79
CA GLY A 102 -14.01 -0.41 0.55
C GLY A 102 -12.55 -0.78 0.78
N ALA A 103 -12.00 -1.64 -0.08
CA ALA A 103 -10.60 -2.04 -0.04
C ALA A 103 -9.94 -1.89 -1.42
N VAL A 104 -8.79 -1.22 -1.46
CA VAL A 104 -8.00 -0.99 -2.67
C VAL A 104 -6.55 -1.37 -2.40
N ARG A 105 -5.90 -2.05 -3.35
CA ARG A 105 -4.48 -2.43 -3.20
C ARG A 105 -3.69 -2.32 -4.49
N SER A 106 -2.38 -2.08 -4.34
CA SER A 106 -1.44 -2.32 -5.43
C SER A 106 -1.40 -3.80 -5.79
N ASP A 107 -1.37 -4.11 -7.08
CA ASP A 107 -1.12 -5.46 -7.58
C ASP A 107 0.39 -5.76 -7.54
N SER A 108 0.90 -5.87 -6.31
CA SER A 108 2.30 -6.09 -5.98
C SER A 108 2.42 -6.90 -4.69
N ASP A 109 3.61 -7.41 -4.37
CA ASP A 109 3.83 -8.15 -3.11
C ASP A 109 3.45 -7.31 -1.88
N TYR A 110 3.78 -6.01 -1.88
CA TYR A 110 3.39 -5.07 -0.83
C TYR A 110 1.87 -4.98 -0.67
N GLY A 111 1.17 -4.59 -1.75
CA GLY A 111 -0.28 -4.35 -1.69
C GLY A 111 -1.07 -5.63 -1.42
N ASN A 112 -0.66 -6.76 -2.03
CA ASN A 112 -1.34 -8.04 -1.87
C ASN A 112 -1.17 -8.63 -0.47
N ASN A 113 0.04 -8.64 0.09
CA ASN A 113 0.27 -9.18 1.45
C ASN A 113 -0.26 -8.24 2.55
N GLY A 114 -0.10 -6.93 2.39
CA GLY A 114 -0.65 -5.93 3.31
C GLY A 114 -2.17 -6.02 3.37
N MET A 115 -2.83 -6.04 2.22
CA MET A 115 -4.30 -6.18 2.16
C MET A 115 -4.77 -7.54 2.67
N ALA A 116 -4.08 -8.64 2.37
CA ALA A 116 -4.45 -9.95 2.93
C ALA A 116 -4.40 -9.96 4.46
N SER A 117 -3.36 -9.35 5.04
CA SER A 117 -3.22 -9.18 6.49
C SER A 117 -4.36 -8.33 7.06
N PHE A 118 -4.70 -7.23 6.39
CA PHE A 118 -5.80 -6.35 6.79
C PHE A 118 -7.15 -7.05 6.71
N LEU A 119 -7.47 -7.75 5.63
CA LEU A 119 -8.74 -8.47 5.48
C LEU A 119 -8.91 -9.54 6.57
N ALA A 120 -7.83 -10.23 6.96
CA ALA A 120 -7.85 -11.17 8.07
C ALA A 120 -8.10 -10.48 9.42
N ALA A 121 -7.50 -9.30 9.65
CA ALA A 121 -7.75 -8.49 10.85
C ALA A 121 -9.19 -7.94 10.87
N ALA A 122 -9.65 -7.35 9.76
CA ALA A 122 -11.00 -6.82 9.59
C ALA A 122 -12.07 -7.88 9.86
N LYS A 123 -11.88 -9.11 9.36
CA LYS A 123 -12.78 -10.24 9.64
C LYS A 123 -12.86 -10.58 11.12
N ARG A 124 -11.72 -10.58 11.84
CA ARG A 124 -11.69 -10.80 13.30
C ARG A 124 -12.41 -9.69 14.07
N GLU A 125 -12.34 -8.47 13.55
CA GLU A 125 -12.99 -7.30 14.15
C GLU A 125 -14.47 -7.12 13.74
N GLY A 126 -15.01 -8.00 12.88
CA GLY A 126 -16.42 -7.99 12.46
C GLY A 126 -16.75 -6.96 11.38
N ILE A 127 -15.75 -6.51 10.61
CA ILE A 127 -15.90 -5.50 9.55
C ILE A 127 -16.21 -6.20 8.21
N CYS A 128 -17.21 -5.69 7.49
CA CYS A 128 -17.57 -6.14 6.15
C CYS A 128 -16.88 -5.27 5.07
N VAL A 129 -16.47 -5.93 3.99
CA VAL A 129 -15.78 -5.29 2.87
C VAL A 129 -16.69 -5.38 1.64
N GLU A 130 -17.19 -4.23 1.18
CA GLU A 130 -18.12 -4.12 0.03
C GLU A 130 -17.45 -4.52 -1.28
N TYR A 131 -16.21 -4.06 -1.47
CA TYR A 131 -15.40 -4.38 -2.63
C TYR A 131 -13.93 -4.48 -2.25
N SER A 132 -13.20 -5.36 -2.93
CA SER A 132 -11.75 -5.45 -2.85
C SER A 132 -11.16 -5.50 -4.26
N VAL A 133 -10.45 -4.46 -4.65
CA VAL A 133 -9.93 -4.28 -6.02
C VAL A 133 -8.42 -4.10 -5.99
N SER A 134 -7.75 -4.57 -7.05
CA SER A 134 -6.31 -4.41 -7.25
C SER A 134 -5.98 -3.83 -8.61
N PHE A 135 -4.90 -3.07 -8.66
CA PHE A 135 -4.37 -2.48 -9.89
C PHE A 135 -2.88 -2.17 -9.77
N TYR A 136 -2.27 -1.95 -10.91
CA TYR A 136 -0.89 -1.50 -11.02
C TYR A 136 -0.82 -0.24 -11.90
N ARG A 137 0.10 0.69 -11.63
CA ARG A 137 0.18 1.96 -12.37
C ARG A 137 0.33 1.82 -13.89
N THR A 138 0.84 0.70 -14.39
CA THR A 138 0.99 0.44 -15.84
C THR A 138 -0.18 -0.34 -16.44
N ASP A 139 -1.23 -0.60 -15.67
CA ASP A 139 -2.45 -1.19 -16.21
C ASP A 139 -3.08 -0.27 -17.28
N PRO A 140 -3.80 -0.84 -18.27
CA PRO A 140 -4.56 -0.05 -19.22
C PRO A 140 -5.53 0.90 -18.51
N ARG A 141 -5.67 2.13 -19.02
CA ARG A 141 -6.58 3.13 -18.44
C ARG A 141 -8.01 2.60 -18.24
N SER A 142 -8.50 1.75 -19.14
CA SER A 142 -9.83 1.12 -19.02
C SER A 142 -9.99 0.27 -17.74
N LYS A 143 -8.93 -0.38 -17.26
CA LYS A 143 -8.94 -1.12 -15.99
C LYS A 143 -8.97 -0.16 -14.80
N ILE A 144 -8.15 0.90 -14.83
CA ILE A 144 -8.14 1.93 -13.78
C ILE A 144 -9.50 2.63 -13.69
N GLN A 145 -10.10 2.96 -14.84
CA GLN A 145 -11.44 3.53 -14.91
C GLN A 145 -12.49 2.61 -14.29
N ARG A 146 -12.46 1.30 -14.60
CA ARG A 146 -13.38 0.33 -14.01
C ARG A 146 -13.28 0.28 -12.49
N ILE A 147 -12.07 0.44 -11.94
CA ILE A 147 -11.83 0.47 -10.50
C ILE A 147 -12.35 1.77 -9.88
N ALA A 148 -12.06 2.91 -10.52
CA ALA A 148 -12.64 4.19 -10.12
C ALA A 148 -14.17 4.13 -10.12
N ASP A 149 -14.79 3.47 -11.10
CA ASP A 149 -16.23 3.29 -11.19
C ASP A 149 -16.81 2.42 -10.07
N VAL A 150 -16.07 1.41 -9.59
CA VAL A 150 -16.45 0.64 -8.40
C VAL A 150 -16.49 1.56 -7.17
N ILE A 151 -15.47 2.40 -6.99
CA ILE A 151 -15.39 3.36 -5.88
C ILE A 151 -16.50 4.41 -5.98
N ARG A 152 -16.84 4.88 -7.19
CA ARG A 152 -17.94 5.84 -7.41
C ARG A 152 -19.30 5.27 -7.00
N ARG A 153 -19.60 4.03 -7.41
CA ARG A 153 -20.90 3.38 -7.14
C ARG A 153 -21.04 2.85 -5.71
N SER A 154 -19.93 2.71 -5.00
CA SER A 154 -19.90 2.16 -3.64
C SER A 154 -20.67 3.01 -2.64
N THR A 155 -21.33 2.35 -1.68
CA THR A 155 -21.97 3.01 -0.53
C THR A 155 -21.01 3.22 0.63
N ALA A 156 -19.91 2.46 0.71
CA ALA A 156 -18.86 2.65 1.72
C ALA A 156 -18.25 4.06 1.67
N ILE A 157 -18.28 4.75 2.81
CA ILE A 157 -17.63 6.06 2.99
C ILE A 157 -16.11 5.86 3.18
N VAL A 158 -15.74 4.81 3.91
CA VAL A 158 -14.36 4.54 4.29
C VAL A 158 -13.71 3.60 3.28
N VAL A 159 -12.53 3.97 2.79
CA VAL A 159 -11.74 3.17 1.86
C VAL A 159 -10.36 2.93 2.44
N VAL A 160 -10.04 1.66 2.69
CA VAL A 160 -8.71 1.24 3.13
C VAL A 160 -7.83 0.93 1.92
N ALA A 161 -6.68 1.57 1.85
CA ALA A 161 -5.75 1.48 0.74
C ALA A 161 -4.39 0.90 1.20
N PHE A 162 -3.99 -0.24 0.64
CA PHE A 162 -2.61 -0.74 0.67
C PHE A 162 -1.98 -0.54 -0.70
N THR A 163 -1.65 0.72 -1.01
CA THR A 163 -1.16 1.14 -2.32
C THR A 163 0.20 1.81 -2.21
N ALA A 164 1.10 1.47 -3.11
CA ALA A 164 2.33 2.25 -3.27
C ALA A 164 1.98 3.65 -3.81
N SER A 165 2.77 4.65 -3.42
CA SER A 165 2.54 6.06 -3.79
C SER A 165 2.25 6.26 -5.29
N GLY A 166 3.08 5.69 -6.16
CA GLY A 166 2.89 5.82 -7.62
C GLY A 166 1.63 5.15 -8.17
N ASP A 167 1.15 4.07 -7.53
CA ASP A 167 -0.12 3.45 -7.94
C ASP A 167 -1.29 4.32 -7.44
N MET A 168 -1.22 4.82 -6.20
CA MET A 168 -2.25 5.71 -5.65
C MET A 168 -2.43 7.00 -6.47
N SER A 169 -1.33 7.60 -6.94
CA SER A 169 -1.38 8.79 -7.80
C SER A 169 -2.23 8.56 -9.05
N VAL A 170 -2.03 7.43 -9.74
CA VAL A 170 -2.79 7.11 -10.97
C VAL A 170 -4.28 6.93 -10.69
N LEU A 171 -4.63 6.31 -9.56
CA LEU A 171 -6.05 6.15 -9.18
C LEU A 171 -6.68 7.49 -8.81
N LEU A 172 -5.99 8.33 -8.03
CA LEU A 172 -6.48 9.65 -7.64
C LEU A 172 -6.66 10.56 -8.85
N GLU A 173 -5.76 10.51 -9.83
CA GLU A 173 -5.90 11.23 -11.10
C GLU A 173 -7.15 10.79 -11.89
N GLU A 174 -7.45 9.49 -11.96
CA GLU A 174 -8.66 9.01 -12.64
C GLU A 174 -9.94 9.36 -11.85
N LEU A 175 -9.89 9.34 -10.51
CA LEU A 175 -11.00 9.79 -9.67
C LEU A 175 -11.23 11.30 -9.77
N ALA A 176 -10.19 12.11 -9.96
CA ALA A 176 -10.32 13.56 -10.11
C ALA A 176 -11.05 13.98 -11.40
N ARG A 177 -11.06 13.13 -12.43
CA ARG A 177 -11.79 13.38 -13.69
C ARG A 177 -13.31 13.37 -13.52
N ASP A 178 -13.80 12.51 -12.64
CA ASP A 178 -15.20 12.38 -12.27
C ASP A 178 -15.26 12.00 -10.79
N PRO A 179 -15.38 13.00 -9.89
CA PRO A 179 -15.22 12.81 -8.45
C PRO A 179 -16.30 11.88 -7.85
N PRO A 180 -15.92 10.90 -7.02
CA PRO A 180 -16.89 10.13 -6.26
C PRO A 180 -17.55 10.99 -5.16
N PRO A 181 -18.64 10.50 -4.54
CA PRO A 181 -19.09 11.02 -3.25
C PRO A 181 -17.92 11.10 -2.24
N PRO A 182 -17.97 12.01 -1.23
CA PRO A 182 -16.90 12.14 -0.26
C PRO A 182 -16.47 10.80 0.35
N ARG A 183 -15.17 10.50 0.27
CA ARG A 183 -14.57 9.27 0.81
C ARG A 183 -13.56 9.61 1.89
N GLN A 184 -13.54 8.80 2.94
CA GLN A 184 -12.52 8.81 3.97
C GLN A 184 -11.46 7.75 3.64
N TRP A 185 -10.28 8.20 3.24
CA TRP A 185 -9.16 7.30 2.93
C TRP A 185 -8.37 6.96 4.19
N MET A 186 -7.96 5.70 4.31
CA MET A 186 -7.02 5.21 5.32
C MET A 186 -5.97 4.32 4.65
N GLY A 187 -4.70 4.61 4.88
CA GLY A 187 -3.58 3.91 4.26
C GLY A 187 -2.30 4.27 4.98
#